data_AF-Q4C508-F1
#
_entry.id   AF-Q4C508-F1
#
_cell.length_a   1.000
_cell.length_b   1.000
_cell.length_c   1.000
_cell.angle_alpha   90.00
_cell.angle_beta   90.00
_cell.angle_gamma   90.00
#
_symmetry.space_group_name_H-M   'P 1'
#
loop_
_entity.id
_entity.type
_entity.pdbx_description
1 polymer ?
#
loop_
_entity_poly.entity_id
_entity_poly.type
_entity_poly.pdbx_seq_one_letter_code
_entity_poly.pdbx_strand_id
1 'polypeptide(L)'
;MYRKEEQPLPPPEKFELPFEGKLSPNNRWVIMAELIPWDDFEEEYAKLFSAEKGAPAKLFRMALGTLIIKEKLGTSDRETIEQIRENPYLQYFIGLNCYQQEPPLESSMLVHFRKRIDGELINKINKKIVKREIDKSDKEVKKKDCLQEKGEKIKNKGKLILDATCAPADIKYPTDLGILNQARIETERIIDNLYKPLRVKLRKKPRTSRIIARKEYLKVAKKRKVSYQERRKAIGKQLKYFKKNLGNIEDLIQAGASLENLSKRQKNCLETIKKVYEQQQPMWENKTQSVPQRIVSLTQRHIRPIVRGKAGKPIEFGAKLSVSCVDNYVFLYKISWENFNESCHLKEQVEKYKETFGYYPESVHVDKIYRTRENRNWCKERAIRISGPKLGRPPKNVSKEEKKQAHSDECFRNAIEGKFGQAKRRFSLNLVITKLPETSITSIAITFLVVNLSKLLRQFLSLFLSLFTNNRTGELIEPPFINFDYTLNNFYVLKLIDLSENSWSKVA
;
A
#
# COMPACT_ATOMS: atom_id res chain seq x y z
N MET A 1 -17.29 14.75 -39.26
CA MET A 1 -17.32 16.18 -38.86
C MET A 1 -18.06 16.28 -37.54
N TYR A 2 -17.47 16.90 -36.52
CA TYR A 2 -18.19 17.29 -35.32
C TYR A 2 -19.02 18.52 -35.66
N ARG A 3 -20.35 18.41 -35.65
CA ARG A 3 -21.26 19.56 -35.83
C ARG A 3 -21.41 20.21 -34.46
N LYS A 4 -20.89 21.43 -34.31
CA LYS A 4 -21.04 22.22 -33.08
C LYS A 4 -22.47 22.76 -33.06
N GLU A 5 -23.33 22.14 -32.25
CA GLU A 5 -24.57 22.79 -31.85
C GLU A 5 -24.23 23.92 -30.87
N GLU A 6 -24.69 25.13 -31.15
CA GLU A 6 -24.54 26.28 -30.26
C GLU A 6 -25.53 26.15 -29.11
N GLN A 7 -25.18 25.33 -28.10
CA GLN A 7 -25.88 25.33 -26.82
C GLN A 7 -25.18 26.36 -25.90
N PRO A 8 -25.81 27.51 -25.60
CA PRO A 8 -25.25 28.45 -24.65
C PRO A 8 -25.18 27.78 -23.26
N LEU A 9 -24.00 27.78 -22.65
CA LEU A 9 -23.82 27.25 -21.30
C LEU A 9 -24.64 28.10 -20.31
N PRO A 10 -25.49 27.48 -19.46
CA PRO A 10 -26.23 28.24 -18.47
C PRO A 10 -25.26 28.88 -17.46
N PRO A 11 -25.57 30.08 -16.94
CA PRO A 11 -24.82 30.62 -15.81
C PRO A 11 -24.95 29.68 -14.59
N PRO A 12 -23.96 29.64 -13.67
CA PRO A 12 -23.97 28.70 -12.54
C PRO A 12 -25.26 28.73 -11.71
N GLU A 13 -25.87 29.91 -11.58
CA GLU A 13 -27.12 30.13 -10.84
C GLU A 13 -28.34 29.47 -11.49
N LYS A 14 -28.30 29.23 -12.81
CA LYS A 14 -29.35 28.56 -13.59
C LYS A 14 -29.00 27.11 -13.91
N PHE A 15 -27.92 26.57 -13.32
CA PHE A 15 -27.59 25.17 -13.46
C PHE A 15 -28.57 24.35 -12.61
N GLU A 16 -29.47 23.64 -13.27
CA GLU A 16 -30.47 22.81 -12.58
C GLU A 16 -29.78 21.64 -11.87
N LEU A 17 -29.98 21.55 -10.56
CA LEU A 17 -29.64 20.39 -9.76
C LEU A 17 -30.95 19.64 -9.46
N PRO A 18 -31.38 18.68 -10.31
CA PRO A 18 -32.58 17.89 -10.04
C PRO A 18 -32.35 17.10 -8.75
N PHE A 19 -32.89 17.62 -7.65
CA PHE A 19 -32.62 17.12 -6.31
C PHE A 19 -33.78 16.24 -5.86
N GLU A 20 -33.60 14.92 -5.89
CA GLU A 20 -34.57 13.95 -5.37
C GLU A 20 -34.60 13.89 -3.82
N GLY A 21 -33.74 14.64 -3.13
CA GLY A 21 -33.66 14.64 -1.67
C GLY A 21 -32.99 13.41 -1.04
N LYS A 22 -32.65 12.39 -1.83
CA LYS A 22 -32.10 11.11 -1.34
C LYS A 22 -30.84 10.71 -2.08
N LEU A 23 -29.90 10.07 -1.37
CA LEU A 23 -28.74 9.42 -1.98
C LEU A 23 -29.16 8.08 -2.58
N SER A 24 -28.67 7.76 -3.77
CA SER A 24 -28.93 6.46 -4.38
C SER A 24 -28.24 5.35 -3.58
N PRO A 25 -28.97 4.32 -3.10
CA PRO A 25 -28.38 3.19 -2.37
C PRO A 25 -27.45 2.36 -3.28
N ASN A 26 -27.66 2.40 -4.59
CA ASN A 26 -26.84 1.69 -5.58
C ASN A 26 -25.50 2.40 -5.86
N ASN A 27 -25.24 3.55 -5.24
CA ASN A 27 -23.98 4.25 -5.43
C ASN A 27 -22.82 3.46 -4.81
N ARG A 28 -21.70 3.38 -5.54
CA ARG A 28 -20.49 2.66 -5.12
C ARG A 28 -19.98 3.02 -3.72
N TRP A 29 -20.15 4.28 -3.29
CA TRP A 29 -19.69 4.74 -1.97
C TRP A 29 -20.66 4.36 -0.85
N VAL A 30 -21.96 4.32 -1.13
CA VAL A 30 -22.97 3.86 -0.17
C VAL A 30 -22.78 2.37 0.10
N ILE A 31 -22.69 1.56 -0.97
CA ILE A 31 -22.40 0.13 -0.85
C ILE A 31 -21.06 -0.11 -0.13
N MET A 32 -20.02 0.68 -0.45
CA MET A 32 -18.73 0.53 0.24
C MET A 32 -18.82 0.86 1.73
N ALA A 33 -19.65 1.83 2.13
CA ALA A 33 -19.86 2.17 3.53
C ALA A 33 -20.49 1.00 4.30
N GLU A 34 -21.42 0.27 3.70
CA GLU A 34 -22.08 -0.90 4.32
C GLU A 34 -21.14 -2.10 4.50
N LEU A 35 -20.14 -2.26 3.62
CA LEU A 35 -19.17 -3.34 3.70
C LEU A 35 -18.20 -3.20 4.89
N ILE A 36 -17.98 -1.97 5.36
CA ILE A 36 -16.96 -1.69 6.38
C ILE A 36 -17.57 -1.76 7.78
N PRO A 37 -17.00 -2.58 8.70
CA PRO A 37 -17.39 -2.65 10.10
C PRO A 37 -16.95 -1.39 10.88
N TRP A 38 -17.65 -0.26 10.76
CA TRP A 38 -17.20 0.97 11.43
C TRP A 38 -17.23 0.88 12.96
N ASP A 39 -18.35 0.45 13.53
CA ASP A 39 -18.59 0.47 14.99
C ASP A 39 -17.65 -0.46 15.76
N ASP A 40 -17.25 -1.57 15.13
CA ASP A 40 -16.37 -2.57 15.74
C ASP A 40 -14.97 -2.05 16.09
N PHE A 41 -14.54 -0.96 15.47
CA PHE A 41 -13.19 -0.40 15.62
C PHE A 41 -13.20 1.02 16.19
N GLU A 42 -14.37 1.61 16.44
CA GLU A 42 -14.49 2.94 17.04
C GLU A 42 -13.90 2.94 18.46
N GLU A 43 -14.17 1.91 19.27
CA GLU A 43 -13.59 1.78 20.62
C GLU A 43 -12.07 1.63 20.62
N GLU A 44 -11.52 0.82 19.70
CA GLU A 44 -10.06 0.62 19.58
C GLU A 44 -9.38 1.92 19.16
N TYR A 45 -10.01 2.70 18.28
CA TYR A 45 -9.54 4.01 17.87
C TYR A 45 -9.68 5.07 18.96
N ALA A 46 -10.77 5.07 19.74
CA ALA A 46 -11.02 6.00 20.83
C ALA A 46 -9.97 5.89 21.95
N LYS A 47 -9.46 4.68 22.22
CA LYS A 47 -8.37 4.43 23.20
C LYS A 47 -7.07 5.18 22.89
N LEU A 48 -6.88 5.67 21.67
CA LEU A 48 -5.72 6.47 21.29
C LEU A 48 -5.77 7.92 21.78
N PHE A 49 -6.91 8.34 22.36
CA PHE A 49 -7.15 9.71 22.79
C PHE A 49 -7.34 9.78 24.31
N SER A 50 -6.91 10.91 24.89
CA SER A 50 -7.23 11.24 26.28
C SER A 50 -8.68 11.73 26.34
N ALA A 51 -9.45 11.23 27.31
CA ALA A 51 -10.83 11.68 27.54
C ALA A 51 -10.90 13.13 28.06
N GLU A 52 -9.84 13.62 28.70
CA GLU A 52 -9.87 14.85 29.49
C GLU A 52 -9.11 16.03 28.85
N LYS A 53 -8.19 15.76 27.91
CA LYS A 53 -7.27 16.79 27.39
C LYS A 53 -7.19 16.81 25.87
N GLY A 54 -7.43 18.00 25.30
CA GLY A 54 -7.19 18.31 23.90
C GLY A 54 -8.45 18.69 23.13
N ALA A 55 -8.27 19.02 21.84
CA ALA A 55 -9.38 19.24 20.93
C ALA A 55 -10.11 17.91 20.65
N PRO A 56 -11.44 17.93 20.47
CA PRO A 56 -12.22 16.73 20.23
C PRO A 56 -11.71 15.97 18.99
N ALA A 57 -11.52 14.67 19.16
CA ALA A 57 -11.07 13.80 18.08
C ALA A 57 -12.16 13.64 17.01
N LYS A 58 -11.74 13.51 15.76
CA LYS A 58 -12.65 13.13 14.66
C LYS A 58 -12.94 11.63 14.74
N LEU A 59 -14.19 11.25 14.45
CA LEU A 59 -14.67 9.86 14.46
C LEU A 59 -13.81 8.94 13.57
N PHE A 60 -13.76 7.66 13.94
CA PHE A 60 -12.99 6.66 13.20
C PHE A 60 -13.45 6.55 11.74
N ARG A 61 -14.77 6.52 11.51
CA ARG A 61 -15.36 6.49 10.17
C ARG A 61 -14.86 7.63 9.28
N MET A 62 -14.74 8.83 9.84
CA MET A 62 -14.24 10.00 9.11
C MET A 62 -12.75 9.86 8.79
N ALA A 63 -11.94 9.43 9.76
CA ALA A 63 -10.50 9.28 9.60
C ALA A 63 -10.14 8.20 8.58
N LEU A 64 -10.68 6.99 8.73
CA LEU A 64 -10.43 5.88 7.80
C LEU A 64 -11.10 6.13 6.43
N GLY A 65 -12.34 6.63 6.43
CA GLY A 65 -13.08 6.94 5.20
C GLY A 65 -12.33 7.90 4.30
N THR A 66 -11.78 8.99 4.86
CA THR A 66 -10.96 9.96 4.11
C THR A 66 -9.72 9.31 3.49
N LEU A 67 -9.05 8.41 4.22
CA LEU A 67 -7.87 7.70 3.72
C LEU A 67 -8.20 6.71 2.59
N ILE A 68 -9.35 6.03 2.69
CA ILE A 68 -9.87 5.16 1.63
C ILE A 68 -10.22 5.97 0.38
N ILE A 69 -10.90 7.12 0.53
CA ILE A 69 -11.23 8.00 -0.60
C ILE A 69 -9.97 8.44 -1.32
N LYS A 70 -8.98 8.94 -0.58
CA LYS A 70 -7.69 9.35 -1.13
C LYS A 70 -7.07 8.23 -1.98
N GLU A 71 -6.95 7.04 -1.41
CA GLU A 71 -6.30 5.92 -2.08
C GLU A 71 -7.10 5.44 -3.31
N LYS A 72 -8.44 5.43 -3.21
CA LYS A 72 -9.33 4.99 -4.28
C LYS A 72 -9.33 5.95 -5.48
N LEU A 73 -9.29 7.26 -5.22
CA LEU A 73 -9.27 8.30 -6.24
C LEU A 73 -7.85 8.57 -6.77
N GLY A 74 -6.81 8.40 -5.93
CA GLY A 74 -5.42 8.67 -6.27
C GLY A 74 -5.06 10.14 -6.24
N THR A 75 -5.74 10.94 -5.40
CA THR A 75 -5.61 12.39 -5.32
C THR A 75 -4.62 12.84 -4.22
N SER A 76 -4.25 14.13 -4.23
CA SER A 76 -3.45 14.74 -3.18
C SER A 76 -4.25 14.93 -1.88
N ASP A 77 -3.60 15.18 -0.75
CA ASP A 77 -4.29 15.39 0.54
C ASP A 77 -5.23 16.62 0.50
N ARG A 78 -4.87 17.66 -0.25
CA ARG A 78 -5.71 18.86 -0.45
C ARG A 78 -6.87 18.56 -1.39
N GLU A 79 -6.57 17.97 -2.54
CA GLU A 79 -7.57 17.61 -3.54
C GLU A 79 -8.61 16.63 -2.98
N THR A 80 -8.20 15.70 -2.11
CA THR A 80 -9.14 14.77 -1.46
C THR A 80 -10.22 15.50 -0.68
N ILE A 81 -9.88 16.61 -0.02
CA ILE A 81 -10.84 17.38 0.77
C ILE A 81 -11.76 18.18 -0.13
N GLU A 82 -11.24 18.76 -1.21
CA GLU A 82 -12.08 19.42 -2.21
C GLU A 82 -13.08 18.44 -2.83
N GLN A 83 -12.62 17.24 -3.20
CA GLN A 83 -13.51 16.18 -3.70
C GLN A 83 -14.59 15.80 -2.67
N ILE A 84 -14.24 15.69 -1.38
CA ILE A 84 -15.21 15.42 -0.31
C ILE A 84 -16.19 16.58 -0.15
N ARG A 85 -15.71 17.82 -0.20
CA ARG A 85 -16.52 19.04 -0.09
C ARG A 85 -17.56 19.10 -1.21
N GLU A 86 -17.16 18.82 -2.44
CA GLU A 86 -18.01 18.93 -3.63
C GLU A 86 -19.00 17.75 -3.80
N ASN A 87 -18.80 16.62 -3.11
CA ASN A 87 -19.54 15.39 -3.39
C ASN A 87 -20.33 14.85 -2.17
N PRO A 88 -21.69 14.90 -2.21
CA PRO A 88 -22.55 14.38 -1.15
C PRO A 88 -22.32 12.91 -0.79
N TYR A 89 -22.00 12.05 -1.77
CA TYR A 89 -21.74 10.62 -1.52
C TYR A 89 -20.45 10.39 -0.72
N LEU A 90 -19.45 11.25 -0.91
CA LEU A 90 -18.19 11.19 -0.16
C LEU A 90 -18.39 11.68 1.28
N GLN A 91 -19.21 12.72 1.47
CA GLN A 91 -19.61 13.19 2.80
C GLN A 91 -20.35 12.12 3.59
N TYR A 92 -21.30 11.44 2.95
CA TYR A 92 -21.97 10.27 3.55
C TYR A 92 -20.98 9.15 3.89
N PHE A 93 -20.03 8.84 2.99
CA PHE A 93 -19.05 7.78 3.22
C PHE A 93 -18.21 8.04 4.48
N ILE A 94 -17.77 9.27 4.70
CA ILE A 94 -17.02 9.66 5.90
C ILE A 94 -17.88 9.81 7.17
N GLY A 95 -19.20 9.63 7.07
CA GLY A 95 -20.13 9.61 8.20
C GLY A 95 -20.78 10.95 8.54
N LEU A 96 -20.87 11.88 7.59
CA LEU A 96 -21.68 13.09 7.76
C LEU A 96 -23.17 12.79 7.47
N ASN A 97 -24.04 13.40 8.27
CA ASN A 97 -25.49 13.19 8.18
C ASN A 97 -26.18 14.13 7.18
N CYS A 98 -25.55 15.27 6.87
CA CYS A 98 -26.05 16.26 5.94
C CYS A 98 -24.91 16.79 5.07
N TYR A 99 -25.26 17.26 3.88
CA TYR A 99 -24.30 17.92 2.99
C TYR A 99 -23.90 19.28 3.55
N GLN A 100 -22.60 19.55 3.55
CA GLN A 100 -22.00 20.81 3.97
C GLN A 100 -21.16 21.36 2.81
N GLN A 101 -21.27 22.66 2.54
CA GLN A 101 -20.48 23.33 1.49
C GLN A 101 -19.05 23.65 1.97
N GLU A 102 -18.83 23.68 3.28
CA GLU A 102 -17.52 23.91 3.88
C GLU A 102 -16.71 22.61 3.96
N PRO A 103 -15.37 22.68 3.87
CA PRO A 103 -14.53 21.50 3.99
C PRO A 103 -14.65 20.89 5.40
N PRO A 104 -15.00 19.59 5.54
CA PRO A 104 -15.26 19.00 6.85
C PRO A 104 -13.99 18.77 7.71
N LEU A 105 -12.81 18.86 7.07
CA LEU A 105 -11.50 18.62 7.65
C LEU A 105 -10.42 19.45 6.95
N GLU A 106 -9.34 19.72 7.67
CA GLU A 106 -8.13 20.32 7.10
C GLU A 106 -7.19 19.26 6.51
N SER A 107 -6.51 19.58 5.40
CA SER A 107 -5.62 18.63 4.67
C SER A 107 -4.47 18.07 5.50
N SER A 108 -3.99 18.82 6.49
CA SER A 108 -2.94 18.39 7.40
C SER A 108 -3.38 17.20 8.28
N MET A 109 -4.69 17.04 8.54
CA MET A 109 -5.25 15.98 9.38
C MET A 109 -4.98 14.57 8.83
N LEU A 110 -4.88 14.41 7.50
CA LEU A 110 -4.59 13.10 6.91
C LEU A 110 -3.21 12.57 7.34
N VAL A 111 -2.25 13.45 7.64
CA VAL A 111 -0.94 13.04 8.19
C VAL A 111 -1.11 12.46 9.59
N HIS A 112 -1.99 13.04 10.40
CA HIS A 112 -2.30 12.56 11.74
C HIS A 112 -3.08 11.25 11.70
N PHE A 113 -4.07 11.12 10.80
CA PHE A 113 -4.80 9.86 10.62
C PHE A 113 -3.88 8.71 10.24
N ARG A 114 -2.93 8.91 9.32
CA ARG A 114 -1.93 7.90 8.95
C ARG A 114 -0.96 7.52 10.06
N LYS A 115 -0.79 8.36 11.09
CA LYS A 115 0.04 8.03 12.25
C LYS A 115 -0.75 7.27 13.31
N ARG A 116 -2.03 7.60 13.47
CA ARG A 116 -2.92 7.02 14.49
C ARG A 116 -3.48 5.66 14.07
N ILE A 117 -3.96 5.57 12.83
CA ILE A 117 -4.48 4.32 12.26
C ILE A 117 -3.27 3.53 11.76
N ASP A 118 -2.77 2.62 12.59
CA ASP A 118 -1.61 1.81 12.27
C ASP A 118 -1.91 0.70 11.26
N GLY A 119 -0.86 0.07 10.74
CA GLY A 119 -1.00 -1.01 9.75
C GLY A 119 -1.65 -2.27 10.32
N GLU A 120 -1.55 -2.49 11.64
CA GLU A 120 -2.12 -3.66 12.30
C GLU A 120 -3.64 -3.55 12.39
N LEU A 121 -4.16 -2.39 12.80
CA LEU A 121 -5.58 -2.06 12.80
C LEU A 121 -6.18 -2.21 11.39
N ILE A 122 -5.51 -1.67 10.36
CA ILE A 122 -5.95 -1.83 8.96
C ILE A 122 -6.00 -3.31 8.55
N ASN A 123 -5.02 -4.11 8.96
CA ASN A 123 -5.02 -5.55 8.69
C ASN A 123 -6.14 -6.29 9.43
N LYS A 124 -6.46 -5.93 10.67
CA LYS A 124 -7.61 -6.47 11.42
C LYS A 124 -8.93 -6.16 10.70
N ILE A 125 -9.11 -4.90 10.26
CA ILE A 125 -10.29 -4.46 9.50
C ILE A 125 -10.42 -5.27 8.21
N ASN A 126 -9.33 -5.40 7.46
CA ASN A 126 -9.29 -6.15 6.21
C ASN A 126 -9.67 -7.63 6.43
N LYS A 127 -9.13 -8.27 7.47
CA LYS A 127 -9.49 -9.65 7.85
C LYS A 127 -10.98 -9.77 8.19
N LYS A 128 -11.52 -8.85 8.98
CA LYS A 128 -12.94 -8.88 9.40
C LYS A 128 -13.89 -8.69 8.22
N ILE A 129 -13.57 -7.78 7.30
CA ILE A 129 -14.32 -7.56 6.06
C ILE A 129 -14.37 -8.84 5.22
N VAL A 130 -13.22 -9.43 4.93
CA VAL A 130 -13.16 -10.64 4.08
C VAL A 130 -13.82 -11.83 4.77
N LYS A 131 -13.64 -12.00 6.08
CA LYS A 131 -14.29 -13.05 6.84
C LYS A 131 -15.82 -12.95 6.81
N ARG A 132 -16.38 -11.75 7.01
CA ARG A 132 -17.83 -11.52 6.93
C ARG A 132 -18.40 -11.92 5.58
N GLU A 133 -17.69 -11.62 4.49
CA GLU A 133 -18.17 -11.95 3.16
C GLU A 133 -18.08 -13.44 2.83
N ILE A 134 -17.02 -14.11 3.30
CA ILE A 134 -16.91 -15.57 3.16
C ILE A 134 -18.00 -16.26 4.01
N ASP A 135 -18.21 -15.82 5.25
CA ASP A 135 -19.27 -16.35 6.12
C ASP A 135 -20.68 -16.14 5.54
N LYS A 136 -20.93 -15.02 4.84
CA LYS A 136 -22.18 -14.78 4.11
C LYS A 136 -22.35 -15.79 2.97
N SER A 137 -21.32 -15.95 2.14
CA SER A 137 -21.35 -16.93 1.04
C SER A 137 -21.54 -18.37 1.52
N ASP A 138 -20.87 -18.76 2.60
CA ASP A 138 -20.99 -20.11 3.17
C ASP A 138 -22.37 -20.37 3.77
N LYS A 139 -23.02 -19.36 4.37
CA LYS A 139 -24.39 -19.47 4.87
C LYS A 139 -25.41 -19.60 3.74
N GLU A 140 -25.20 -18.92 2.62
CA GLU A 140 -26.04 -19.05 1.43
C GLU A 140 -25.91 -20.43 0.79
N VAL A 141 -24.70 -20.99 0.75
CA VAL A 141 -24.46 -22.36 0.25
C VAL A 141 -25.08 -23.39 1.20
N LYS A 142 -24.89 -23.26 2.52
CA LYS A 142 -25.47 -24.18 3.52
C LYS A 142 -27.01 -24.12 3.60
N LYS A 143 -27.64 -23.00 3.25
CA LYS A 143 -29.10 -22.92 3.13
C LYS A 143 -29.65 -23.69 1.93
N LYS A 144 -28.82 -23.99 0.92
CA LYS A 144 -29.20 -24.81 -0.25
C LYS A 144 -28.93 -26.30 0.00
N ASP A 145 -27.89 -26.62 0.77
CA ASP A 145 -27.55 -28.01 1.12
C ASP A 145 -28.01 -28.37 2.54
N CYS A 146 -29.33 -28.45 2.75
CA CYS A 146 -29.88 -29.14 3.91
C CYS A 146 -29.95 -30.64 3.63
N LEU A 147 -28.87 -31.36 3.93
CA LEU A 147 -28.83 -32.74 4.46
C LEU A 147 -27.38 -33.24 4.47
N GLN A 148 -26.70 -33.09 5.61
CA GLN A 148 -25.92 -34.15 6.27
C GLN A 148 -25.23 -33.57 7.52
N GLU A 149 -25.62 -34.09 8.68
CA GLU A 149 -25.00 -33.77 9.95
C GLU A 149 -23.70 -34.56 10.18
N LYS A 150 -22.70 -33.80 10.66
CA LYS A 150 -21.76 -34.06 11.77
C LYS A 150 -20.94 -35.36 11.76
N GLY A 151 -19.62 -35.16 11.77
CA GLY A 151 -18.67 -36.15 12.29
C GLY A 151 -17.31 -36.23 11.58
N GLU A 152 -16.94 -35.29 10.71
CA GLU A 152 -15.65 -35.39 10.01
C GLU A 152 -14.58 -34.47 10.62
N LYS A 153 -13.38 -35.03 10.85
CA LYS A 153 -12.15 -34.27 11.08
C LYS A 153 -12.12 -33.09 10.10
N ILE A 154 -11.88 -31.88 10.60
CA ILE A 154 -11.83 -30.66 9.78
C ILE A 154 -10.83 -30.90 8.64
N LYS A 155 -11.34 -31.22 7.44
CA LYS A 155 -10.52 -31.43 6.24
C LYS A 155 -9.91 -30.10 5.85
N ASN A 156 -8.67 -30.13 5.37
CA ASN A 156 -8.02 -28.94 4.82
C ASN A 156 -8.81 -28.44 3.61
N LYS A 157 -9.02 -27.12 3.52
CA LYS A 157 -9.84 -26.48 2.47
C LYS A 157 -9.14 -25.23 1.97
N GLY A 158 -9.41 -24.88 0.72
CA GLY A 158 -8.94 -23.63 0.12
C GLY A 158 -7.48 -23.63 -0.33
N LYS A 159 -7.12 -22.60 -1.09
CA LYS A 159 -5.79 -22.44 -1.70
C LYS A 159 -5.16 -21.13 -1.23
N LEU A 160 -3.93 -21.21 -0.73
CA LEU A 160 -3.18 -20.07 -0.20
C LEU A 160 -2.00 -19.75 -1.12
N ILE A 161 -1.89 -18.52 -1.60
CA ILE A 161 -0.71 -18.05 -2.34
C ILE A 161 0.12 -17.17 -1.42
N LEU A 162 1.44 -17.43 -1.34
CA LEU A 162 2.36 -16.56 -0.60
C LEU A 162 3.39 -15.99 -1.56
N ASP A 163 3.50 -14.66 -1.58
CA ASP A 163 4.49 -13.95 -2.38
C ASP A 163 5.06 -12.74 -1.62
N ALA A 164 6.20 -12.27 -2.09
CA ALA A 164 6.84 -11.08 -1.56
C ALA A 164 7.17 -10.08 -2.66
N THR A 165 6.90 -8.82 -2.38
CA THR A 165 7.09 -7.72 -3.33
C THR A 165 7.75 -6.53 -2.63
N CYS A 166 8.39 -5.66 -3.38
CA CYS A 166 8.86 -4.38 -2.85
C CYS A 166 7.93 -3.26 -3.31
N ALA A 167 7.52 -2.41 -2.38
CA ALA A 167 6.87 -1.13 -2.66
C ALA A 167 7.97 -0.05 -2.67
N PRO A 168 8.30 0.55 -3.83
CA PRO A 168 9.34 1.57 -3.90
C PRO A 168 8.89 2.84 -3.19
N ALA A 169 9.82 3.45 -2.46
CA ALA A 169 9.58 4.73 -1.78
C ALA A 169 9.95 5.90 -2.69
N ASP A 170 9.30 7.05 -2.48
CA ASP A 170 9.62 8.30 -3.17
C ASP A 170 10.94 8.91 -2.66
N ILE A 171 12.04 8.34 -3.15
CA ILE A 171 13.38 8.86 -2.96
C ILE A 171 14.06 9.08 -4.30
N LYS A 172 14.93 10.09 -4.35
CA LYS A 172 15.88 10.24 -5.44
C LYS A 172 16.74 8.98 -5.53
N TYR A 173 16.97 8.49 -6.75
CA TYR A 173 17.83 7.33 -6.98
C TYR A 173 19.18 7.50 -6.25
N PRO A 174 19.51 6.61 -5.29
CA PRO A 174 20.61 6.82 -4.38
C PRO A 174 21.94 6.49 -5.05
N THR A 175 22.84 7.48 -5.07
CA THR A 175 24.22 7.31 -5.51
C THR A 175 25.12 7.88 -4.43
N ASP A 176 26.26 7.24 -4.16
CA ASP A 176 27.19 7.69 -3.11
C ASP A 176 27.60 9.16 -3.33
N LEU A 177 27.94 9.51 -4.57
CA LEU A 177 28.24 10.88 -4.96
C LEU A 177 27.07 11.84 -4.73
N GLY A 178 25.83 11.42 -5.04
CA GLY A 178 24.63 12.21 -4.86
C GLY A 178 24.30 12.47 -3.39
N ILE A 179 24.40 11.43 -2.54
CA ILE A 179 24.18 11.51 -1.10
C ILE A 179 25.22 12.41 -0.45
N LEU A 180 26.51 12.24 -0.79
CA LEU A 180 27.58 13.08 -0.25
C LEU A 180 27.42 14.55 -0.63
N ASN A 181 27.04 14.85 -1.88
CA ASN A 181 26.76 16.24 -2.27
C ASN A 181 25.52 16.80 -1.53
N GLN A 182 24.50 15.99 -1.30
CA GLN A 182 23.35 16.43 -0.49
C GLN A 182 23.77 16.71 0.96
N ALA A 183 24.58 15.84 1.56
CA ALA A 183 25.13 16.02 2.91
C ALA A 183 26.00 17.28 3.01
N ARG A 184 26.82 17.55 1.99
CA ARG A 184 27.61 18.79 1.88
C ARG A 184 26.71 20.04 1.89
N ILE A 185 25.63 20.05 1.09
CA ILE A 185 24.72 21.20 1.02
C ILE A 185 24.01 21.42 2.36
N GLU A 186 23.55 20.34 3.01
CA GLU A 186 22.87 20.45 4.30
C GLU A 186 23.82 20.88 5.42
N THR A 187 25.06 20.36 5.46
CA THR A 187 26.07 20.83 6.44
C THR A 187 26.42 22.31 6.23
N GLU A 188 26.51 22.77 4.99
CA GLU A 188 26.70 24.20 4.69
C GLU A 188 25.57 25.07 5.25
N ARG A 189 24.31 24.61 5.15
CA ARG A 189 23.15 25.30 5.74
C ARG A 189 23.16 25.26 7.27
N ILE A 190 23.59 24.13 7.86
CA ILE A 190 23.71 24.00 9.32
C ILE A 190 24.78 24.97 9.84
N ILE A 191 25.94 25.05 9.19
CA ILE A 191 26.99 26.04 9.50
C ILE A 191 26.42 27.46 9.44
N ASP A 192 25.61 27.78 8.42
CA ASP A 192 24.98 29.11 8.30
C ASP A 192 24.09 29.44 9.49
N ASN A 193 23.30 28.46 9.94
CA ASN A 193 22.37 28.65 11.06
C ASN A 193 23.07 28.68 12.42
N LEU A 194 24.09 27.84 12.63
CA LEU A 194 24.90 27.86 13.86
C LEU A 194 25.73 29.15 13.98
N TYR A 195 26.21 29.69 12.85
CA TYR A 195 26.99 30.93 12.86
C TYR A 195 26.15 32.19 13.10
N LYS A 196 24.88 32.24 12.65
CA LYS A 196 23.99 33.41 12.84
C LYS A 196 24.00 33.99 14.27
N PRO A 197 23.75 33.21 15.34
CA PRO A 197 23.77 33.72 16.72
C PRO A 197 25.19 34.08 17.20
N LEU A 198 26.22 33.45 16.64
CA LEU A 198 27.62 33.70 17.02
C LEU A 198 28.25 34.88 16.29
N ARG A 199 27.54 35.56 15.37
CA ARG A 199 28.08 36.70 14.62
C ARG A 199 28.67 37.81 15.49
N VAL A 200 28.13 37.99 16.70
CA VAL A 200 28.60 38.99 17.66
C VAL A 200 29.95 38.58 18.28
N LYS A 201 30.16 37.28 18.52
CA LYS A 201 31.39 36.74 19.15
C LYS A 201 32.46 36.37 18.14
N LEU A 202 32.08 35.80 17.00
CA LEU A 202 32.96 35.38 15.91
C LEU A 202 32.84 36.36 14.75
N ARG A 203 33.88 37.19 14.54
CA ARG A 203 33.92 38.18 13.46
C ARG A 203 33.99 37.55 12.06
N LYS A 204 34.51 36.32 11.93
CA LYS A 204 34.69 35.63 10.66
C LYS A 204 33.99 34.28 10.65
N LYS A 205 33.22 34.04 9.60
CA LYS A 205 32.55 32.77 9.34
C LYS A 205 33.54 31.69 8.86
N PRO A 206 33.38 30.42 9.29
CA PRO A 206 34.18 29.32 8.77
C PRO A 206 34.12 29.22 7.24
N ARG A 207 35.29 29.14 6.60
CA ARG A 207 35.40 29.08 5.13
C ARG A 207 34.92 27.73 4.62
N THR A 208 33.87 27.76 3.79
CA THR A 208 33.32 26.57 3.11
C THR A 208 33.59 26.64 1.60
N SER A 209 33.94 25.51 0.99
CA SER A 209 34.33 25.44 -0.43
C SER A 209 33.12 25.25 -1.37
N ARG A 210 32.00 25.93 -1.11
CA ARG A 210 30.69 25.62 -1.72
C ARG A 210 30.69 25.66 -3.25
N ILE A 211 31.30 26.70 -3.81
CA ILE A 211 31.35 26.96 -5.25
C ILE A 211 32.21 25.89 -5.93
N ILE A 212 33.40 25.64 -5.39
CA ILE A 212 34.36 24.67 -5.94
C ILE A 212 33.77 23.26 -5.87
N ALA A 213 33.27 22.86 -4.69
CA ALA A 213 32.69 21.54 -4.48
C ALA A 213 31.47 21.28 -5.38
N ARG A 214 30.62 22.30 -5.61
CA ARG A 214 29.50 22.21 -6.56
C ARG A 214 29.98 22.05 -8.00
N LYS A 215 30.97 22.85 -8.43
CA LYS A 215 31.55 22.74 -9.78
C LYS A 215 32.12 21.35 -10.02
N GLU A 216 32.88 20.81 -9.07
CA GLU A 216 33.46 19.46 -9.18
C GLU A 216 32.40 18.36 -9.20
N TYR A 217 31.35 18.46 -8.38
CA TYR A 217 30.21 17.54 -8.42
C TYR A 217 29.53 17.57 -9.80
N LEU A 218 29.24 18.77 -10.32
CA LEU A 218 28.53 18.93 -11.60
C LEU A 218 29.33 18.38 -12.79
N LYS A 219 30.67 18.49 -12.77
CA LYS A 219 31.54 17.89 -13.79
C LYS A 219 31.34 16.38 -13.94
N VAL A 220 31.04 15.68 -12.84
CA VAL A 220 30.82 14.22 -12.85
C VAL A 220 29.34 13.90 -13.03
N ALA A 221 28.44 14.62 -12.36
CA ALA A 221 27.01 14.35 -12.39
C ALA A 221 26.35 14.58 -13.76
N LYS A 222 26.91 15.47 -14.59
CA LYS A 222 26.39 15.74 -15.95
C LYS A 222 26.86 14.73 -17.00
N LYS A 223 27.82 13.85 -16.70
CA LYS A 223 28.32 12.87 -17.66
C LYS A 223 27.31 11.72 -17.81
N ARG A 224 27.02 11.32 -19.06
CA ARG A 224 26.13 10.20 -19.39
C ARG A 224 26.68 8.85 -18.87
N LYS A 225 27.99 8.63 -18.99
CA LYS A 225 28.71 7.47 -18.47
C LYS A 225 29.91 7.97 -17.68
N VAL A 226 30.11 7.43 -16.47
CA VAL A 226 31.20 7.81 -15.56
C VAL A 226 32.00 6.55 -15.26
N SER A 227 33.32 6.61 -15.46
CA SER A 227 34.18 5.48 -15.14
C SER A 227 34.25 5.24 -13.62
N TYR A 228 34.61 4.03 -13.21
CA TYR A 228 34.78 3.71 -11.79
C TYR A 228 35.81 4.64 -11.11
N GLN A 229 36.95 4.88 -11.77
CA GLN A 229 38.02 5.72 -11.25
C GLN A 229 37.59 7.19 -11.10
N GLU A 230 36.89 7.73 -12.10
CA GLU A 230 36.35 9.09 -12.05
C GLU A 230 35.35 9.26 -10.90
N ARG A 231 34.43 8.30 -10.75
CA ARG A 231 33.45 8.28 -9.67
C ARG A 231 34.14 8.26 -8.31
N ARG A 232 35.13 7.39 -8.14
CA ARG A 232 35.89 7.23 -6.90
C ARG A 232 36.69 8.49 -6.54
N LYS A 233 37.29 9.16 -7.54
CA LYS A 233 37.98 10.45 -7.36
C LYS A 233 37.00 11.54 -6.92
N ALA A 234 35.82 11.59 -7.52
CA ALA A 234 34.78 12.55 -7.15
C ALA A 234 34.24 12.32 -5.72
N ILE A 235 34.01 11.06 -5.35
CA ILE A 235 33.61 10.67 -3.99
C ILE A 235 34.67 11.12 -2.98
N GLY A 236 35.95 10.82 -3.22
CA GLY A 236 37.06 11.23 -2.34
C GLY A 236 37.15 12.75 -2.17
N LYS A 237 36.93 13.52 -3.24
CA LYS A 237 36.86 15.00 -3.16
C LYS A 237 35.69 15.48 -2.30
N GLN A 238 34.50 14.92 -2.50
CA GLN A 238 33.32 15.27 -1.69
C GLN A 238 33.52 14.90 -0.22
N LEU A 239 34.12 13.74 0.08
CA LEU A 239 34.45 13.33 1.46
C LEU A 239 35.40 14.33 2.14
N LYS A 240 36.40 14.86 1.43
CA LYS A 240 37.30 15.89 1.98
C LYS A 240 36.56 17.19 2.35
N TYR A 241 35.70 17.70 1.45
CA TYR A 241 34.90 18.88 1.75
C TYR A 241 33.92 18.64 2.89
N PHE A 242 33.36 17.44 2.93
CA PHE A 242 32.40 17.05 3.93
C PHE A 242 33.05 16.88 5.32
N LYS A 243 34.22 16.25 5.41
CA LYS A 243 35.05 16.19 6.62
C LYS A 243 35.35 17.59 7.17
N LYS A 244 35.75 18.52 6.29
CA LYS A 244 35.99 19.92 6.67
C LYS A 244 34.73 20.60 7.21
N ASN A 245 33.57 20.36 6.59
CA ASN A 245 32.32 20.93 7.08
C ASN A 245 31.92 20.37 8.45
N LEU A 246 32.14 19.07 8.71
CA LEU A 246 31.89 18.47 10.02
C LEU A 246 32.80 19.08 11.09
N GLY A 247 34.11 19.23 10.80
CA GLY A 247 35.04 19.93 11.70
C GLY A 247 34.61 21.36 12.00
N ASN A 248 34.22 22.13 10.98
CA ASN A 248 33.69 23.49 11.19
C ASN A 248 32.44 23.52 12.08
N ILE A 249 31.58 22.49 12.03
CA ILE A 249 30.40 22.38 12.90
C ILE A 249 30.85 22.11 14.34
N GLU A 250 31.82 21.22 14.54
CA GLU A 250 32.40 20.92 15.84
C GLU A 250 33.07 22.16 16.46
N ASP A 251 33.87 22.90 15.68
CA ASP A 251 34.51 24.15 16.12
C ASP A 251 33.47 25.20 16.54
N LEU A 252 32.36 25.32 15.79
CA LEU A 252 31.28 26.25 16.14
C LEU A 252 30.56 25.85 17.43
N ILE A 253 30.36 24.55 17.66
CA ILE A 253 29.78 24.04 18.89
C ILE A 253 30.72 24.35 20.07
N GLN A 254 32.03 24.13 19.92
CA GLN A 254 33.03 24.48 20.93
C GLN A 254 33.09 25.99 21.20
N ALA A 255 32.89 26.82 20.18
CA ALA A 255 32.79 28.27 20.32
C ALA A 255 31.48 28.77 20.97
N GLY A 256 30.61 27.85 21.43
CA GLY A 256 29.39 28.16 22.16
C GLY A 256 28.12 28.19 21.31
N ALA A 257 28.12 27.62 20.10
CA ALA A 257 26.88 27.46 19.33
C ALA A 257 25.97 26.43 19.99
N SER A 258 24.79 26.86 20.48
CA SER A 258 23.78 25.92 20.94
C SER A 258 23.13 25.18 19.76
N LEU A 259 23.06 23.85 19.87
CA LEU A 259 22.32 23.00 18.94
C LEU A 259 20.82 23.29 18.97
N GLU A 260 20.29 23.94 20.02
CA GLU A 260 18.87 24.33 20.13
C GLU A 260 18.43 25.29 19.03
N ASN A 261 19.37 26.07 18.48
CA ASN A 261 19.12 26.93 17.33
C ASN A 261 18.82 26.16 16.03
N LEU A 262 19.04 24.84 16.01
CA LEU A 262 18.68 23.99 14.88
C LEU A 262 17.28 23.42 15.07
N SER A 263 16.50 23.45 13.99
CA SER A 263 15.22 22.73 13.94
C SER A 263 15.43 21.24 14.21
N LYS A 264 14.43 20.56 14.80
CA LYS A 264 14.45 19.10 15.01
C LYS A 264 14.83 18.33 13.74
N ARG A 265 14.38 18.80 12.58
CA ARG A 265 14.72 18.23 11.27
C ARG A 265 16.21 18.35 10.94
N GLN A 266 16.83 19.50 11.23
CA GLN A 266 18.26 19.70 11.01
C GLN A 266 19.12 18.87 11.97
N LYS A 267 18.72 18.75 13.25
CA LYS A 267 19.38 17.87 14.22
C LYS A 267 19.38 16.42 13.74
N ASN A 268 18.21 15.89 13.39
CA ASN A 268 18.08 14.53 12.85
C ASN A 268 18.87 14.33 11.54
N CYS A 269 18.90 15.37 10.69
CA CYS A 269 19.68 15.35 9.45
C CYS A 269 21.17 15.29 9.75
N LEU A 270 21.67 16.08 10.72
CA LEU A 270 23.08 16.10 11.13
C LEU A 270 23.53 14.74 11.67
N GLU A 271 22.72 14.09 12.51
CA GLU A 271 22.99 12.72 12.98
C GLU A 271 23.10 11.72 11.82
N THR A 272 22.15 11.81 10.88
CA THR A 272 22.14 10.94 9.69
C THR A 272 23.36 11.19 8.82
N ILE A 273 23.75 12.46 8.68
CA ILE A 273 24.94 12.91 7.95
C ILE A 273 26.22 12.36 8.58
N LYS A 274 26.37 12.41 9.91
CA LYS A 274 27.51 11.80 10.62
C LYS A 274 27.61 10.30 10.33
N LYS A 275 26.50 9.56 10.42
CA LYS A 275 26.45 8.14 10.05
C LYS A 275 26.81 7.88 8.59
N VAL A 276 26.38 8.75 7.66
CA VAL A 276 26.78 8.63 6.25
C VAL A 276 28.29 8.79 6.09
N TYR A 277 28.92 9.71 6.82
CA TYR A 277 30.38 9.86 6.81
C TYR A 277 31.08 8.61 7.33
N GLU A 278 30.64 8.11 8.49
CA GLU A 278 31.15 6.88 9.13
C GLU A 278 31.04 5.65 8.22
N GLN A 279 29.99 5.57 7.39
CA GLN A 279 29.82 4.49 6.41
C GLN A 279 30.69 4.71 5.15
N GLN A 280 30.69 5.91 4.58
CA GLN A 280 31.32 6.19 3.28
C GLN A 280 32.85 6.29 3.33
N GLN A 281 33.42 6.71 4.46
CA GLN A 281 34.86 6.86 4.62
C GLN A 281 35.57 5.49 4.54
N PRO A 282 35.21 4.46 5.33
CA PRO A 282 35.77 3.11 5.19
C PRO A 282 35.44 2.45 3.84
N MET A 283 34.24 2.67 3.28
CA MET A 283 33.89 2.16 1.95
C MET A 283 34.85 2.69 0.89
N TRP A 284 35.16 3.98 0.96
CA TRP A 284 36.12 4.59 0.07
C TRP A 284 37.51 4.01 0.33
N GLU A 285 38.03 4.00 1.55
CA GLU A 285 39.37 3.50 1.89
C GLU A 285 39.56 2.02 1.47
N ASN A 286 38.68 1.14 1.91
CA ASN A 286 38.77 -0.31 1.71
C ASN A 286 38.26 -0.80 0.34
N LYS A 287 37.83 0.10 -0.55
CA LYS A 287 37.27 -0.22 -1.87
C LYS A 287 36.03 -1.13 -1.82
N THR A 288 35.27 -1.11 -0.73
CA THR A 288 34.06 -1.92 -0.56
C THR A 288 32.81 -1.15 -1.01
N GLN A 289 31.76 -1.89 -1.43
CA GLN A 289 30.47 -1.34 -1.84
C GLN A 289 29.31 -1.72 -0.91
N SER A 290 29.60 -2.50 0.13
CA SER A 290 28.63 -3.01 1.09
C SER A 290 28.96 -2.55 2.49
N VAL A 291 27.94 -2.11 3.23
CA VAL A 291 28.01 -1.73 4.64
C VAL A 291 26.70 -2.12 5.30
N PRO A 292 26.72 -2.69 6.52
CA PRO A 292 25.50 -2.93 7.29
C PRO A 292 24.68 -1.66 7.48
N GLN A 293 23.36 -1.76 7.38
CA GLN A 293 22.43 -0.64 7.56
C GLN A 293 22.77 0.61 6.70
N ARG A 294 23.22 0.39 5.46
CA ARG A 294 23.59 1.46 4.53
C ARG A 294 22.48 2.52 4.38
N ILE A 295 22.84 3.77 4.61
CA ILE A 295 21.96 4.92 4.41
C ILE A 295 21.94 5.29 2.93
N VAL A 296 20.75 5.30 2.35
CA VAL A 296 20.53 5.67 0.93
C VAL A 296 19.87 7.04 0.77
N SER A 297 19.30 7.60 1.84
CA SER A 297 18.58 8.88 1.82
C SER A 297 18.75 9.61 3.14
N LEU A 298 19.05 10.91 3.08
CA LEU A 298 19.17 11.75 4.28
C LEU A 298 17.80 12.07 4.89
N THR A 299 16.74 12.11 4.08
CA THR A 299 15.39 12.43 4.55
C THR A 299 14.62 11.20 5.00
N GLN A 300 14.94 10.04 4.43
CA GLN A 300 14.27 8.77 4.70
C GLN A 300 15.31 7.72 5.17
N ARG A 301 15.80 7.91 6.39
CA ARG A 301 16.94 7.15 6.95
C ARG A 301 16.66 5.67 7.22
N HIS A 302 15.42 5.22 7.15
CA HIS A 302 15.02 3.83 7.43
C HIS A 302 15.08 2.94 6.17
N ILE A 303 15.04 3.52 4.97
CA ILE A 303 15.09 2.77 3.71
C ILE A 303 16.46 2.11 3.56
N ARG A 304 16.46 0.86 3.10
CA ARG A 304 17.66 0.11 2.75
C ARG A 304 17.61 -0.34 1.28
N PRO A 305 18.77 -0.62 0.67
CA PRO A 305 18.82 -1.34 -0.60
C PRO A 305 18.29 -2.77 -0.42
N ILE A 306 17.37 -3.21 -1.28
CA ILE A 306 16.85 -4.58 -1.31
C ILE A 306 17.28 -5.24 -2.62
N VAL A 307 18.13 -6.25 -2.52
CA VAL A 307 18.60 -7.01 -3.69
C VAL A 307 17.55 -8.05 -4.07
N ARG A 308 16.92 -7.89 -5.23
CA ARG A 308 15.89 -8.82 -5.75
C ARG A 308 16.34 -9.56 -7.00
N GLY A 309 17.40 -9.09 -7.68
CA GLY A 309 17.94 -9.76 -8.87
C GLY A 309 16.99 -9.74 -10.08
N LYS A 310 16.00 -8.85 -10.10
CA LYS A 310 15.08 -8.71 -11.25
C LYS A 310 15.82 -8.07 -12.43
N ALA A 311 15.49 -8.51 -13.63
CA ALA A 311 16.01 -7.92 -14.86
C ALA A 311 15.73 -6.39 -14.88
N GLY A 312 16.73 -5.59 -15.26
CA GLY A 312 16.66 -4.12 -15.32
C GLY A 312 16.71 -3.38 -13.97
N LYS A 313 16.12 -3.93 -12.91
CA LYS A 313 16.13 -3.35 -11.55
C LYS A 313 16.65 -4.38 -10.52
N PRO A 314 17.97 -4.58 -10.45
CA PRO A 314 18.55 -5.58 -9.54
C PRO A 314 18.38 -5.21 -8.06
N ILE A 315 18.32 -3.90 -7.77
CA ILE A 315 18.17 -3.33 -6.43
C ILE A 315 16.94 -2.42 -6.42
N GLU A 316 16.05 -2.65 -5.46
CA GLU A 316 14.88 -1.82 -5.19
C GLU A 316 15.08 -1.05 -3.87
N PHE A 317 14.42 0.10 -3.74
CA PHE A 317 14.51 0.95 -2.56
C PHE A 317 13.13 1.26 -2.02
N GLY A 318 12.78 0.69 -0.87
CA GLY A 318 11.48 0.89 -0.25
C GLY A 318 11.17 -0.20 0.77
N ALA A 319 9.88 -0.50 0.93
CA ALA A 319 9.41 -1.50 1.88
C ALA A 319 9.31 -2.88 1.20
N LYS A 320 9.95 -3.90 1.80
CA LYS A 320 9.74 -5.30 1.45
C LYS A 320 8.48 -5.80 2.14
N LEU A 321 7.57 -6.36 1.36
CA LEU A 321 6.26 -6.81 1.79
C LEU A 321 6.17 -8.32 1.62
N SER A 322 5.64 -9.00 2.62
CA SER A 322 5.17 -10.37 2.50
C SER A 322 3.66 -10.38 2.53
N VAL A 323 3.06 -11.02 1.52
CA VAL A 323 1.65 -10.90 1.20
C VAL A 323 1.09 -12.29 0.94
N SER A 324 -0.05 -12.58 1.55
CA SER A 324 -0.83 -13.78 1.30
C SER A 324 -2.08 -13.46 0.47
N CYS A 325 -2.43 -14.33 -0.47
CA CYS A 325 -3.65 -14.22 -1.26
C CYS A 325 -4.51 -15.47 -1.09
N VAL A 326 -5.79 -15.26 -0.79
CA VAL A 326 -6.80 -16.32 -0.62
C VAL A 326 -8.01 -15.91 -1.44
N ASP A 327 -8.42 -16.76 -2.38
CA ASP A 327 -9.56 -16.51 -3.29
C ASP A 327 -9.55 -15.12 -3.93
N ASN A 328 -8.39 -14.58 -4.31
CA ASN A 328 -8.21 -13.23 -4.85
C ASN A 328 -8.38 -12.06 -3.85
N TYR A 329 -8.51 -12.33 -2.56
CA TYR A 329 -8.34 -11.35 -1.49
C TYR A 329 -6.89 -11.34 -1.01
N VAL A 330 -6.38 -10.14 -0.75
CA VAL A 330 -4.96 -9.93 -0.44
C VAL A 330 -4.81 -9.48 1.01
N PHE A 331 -3.91 -10.13 1.74
CA PHE A 331 -3.61 -9.81 3.13
C PHE A 331 -2.14 -9.48 3.28
N LEU A 332 -1.86 -8.38 3.96
CA LEU A 332 -0.51 -7.96 4.25
C LEU A 332 -0.05 -8.63 5.53
N TYR A 333 0.98 -9.47 5.45
CA TYR A 333 1.48 -10.23 6.59
C TYR A 333 2.55 -9.47 7.35
N LYS A 334 3.60 -9.02 6.63
CA LYS A 334 4.77 -8.37 7.20
C LYS A 334 5.28 -7.29 6.27
N ILE A 335 5.66 -6.17 6.87
CA ILE A 335 6.37 -5.09 6.21
C ILE A 335 7.72 -4.93 6.89
N SER A 336 8.78 -4.82 6.11
CA SER A 336 10.11 -4.48 6.61
C SER A 336 10.80 -3.51 5.68
N TRP A 337 11.59 -2.60 6.24
CA TRP A 337 12.50 -1.74 5.48
C TRP A 337 13.84 -2.43 5.20
N GLU A 338 14.06 -3.60 5.81
CA GLU A 338 15.23 -4.44 5.60
C GLU A 338 14.87 -5.67 4.77
N ASN A 339 15.89 -6.23 4.11
CA ASN A 339 15.72 -7.47 3.38
C ASN A 339 15.60 -8.63 4.39
N PHE A 340 14.49 -9.38 4.34
CA PHE A 340 14.30 -10.59 5.13
C PHE A 340 14.14 -11.82 4.22
N ASN A 341 14.52 -12.99 4.71
CA ASN A 341 14.28 -14.24 4.00
C ASN A 341 12.80 -14.61 4.12
N GLU A 342 12.11 -14.70 2.99
CA GLU A 342 10.68 -14.95 2.98
C GLU A 342 10.32 -16.39 3.38
N SER A 343 11.23 -17.35 3.15
CA SER A 343 11.00 -18.77 3.44
C SER A 343 10.73 -19.09 4.91
N CYS A 344 11.27 -18.28 5.83
CA CYS A 344 11.10 -18.47 7.27
C CYS A 344 9.67 -18.16 7.75
N HIS A 345 8.89 -17.40 6.97
CA HIS A 345 7.56 -16.93 7.37
C HIS A 345 6.41 -17.81 6.87
N LEU A 346 6.71 -18.90 6.15
CA LEU A 346 5.67 -19.78 5.59
C LEU A 346 4.77 -20.38 6.68
N LYS A 347 5.38 -20.91 7.75
CA LYS A 347 4.66 -21.58 8.85
C LYS A 347 3.69 -20.62 9.53
N GLU A 348 4.19 -19.45 9.92
CA GLU A 348 3.42 -18.39 10.58
C GLU A 348 2.26 -17.90 9.70
N GLN A 349 2.46 -17.80 8.38
CA GLN A 349 1.40 -17.39 7.44
C GLN A 349 0.30 -18.44 7.30
N VAL A 350 0.67 -19.72 7.26
CA VAL A 350 -0.28 -20.83 7.24
C VAL A 350 -1.04 -20.94 8.57
N GLU A 351 -0.40 -20.65 9.70
CA GLU A 351 -1.06 -20.59 11.00
C GLU A 351 -2.06 -19.43 11.07
N LYS A 352 -1.70 -18.23 10.59
CA LYS A 352 -2.66 -17.11 10.48
C LYS A 352 -3.84 -17.42 9.56
N TYR A 353 -3.64 -18.22 8.52
CA TYR A 353 -4.74 -18.71 7.68
C TYR A 353 -5.70 -19.55 8.52
N LYS A 354 -5.17 -20.50 9.30
CA LYS A 354 -5.99 -21.32 10.22
C LYS A 354 -6.70 -20.50 11.29
N GLU A 355 -6.05 -19.49 11.88
CA GLU A 355 -6.72 -18.58 12.84
C GLU A 355 -7.90 -17.85 12.22
N THR A 356 -7.78 -17.48 10.93
CA THR A 356 -8.81 -16.68 10.24
C THR A 356 -9.99 -17.56 9.82
N PHE A 357 -9.72 -18.72 9.22
CA PHE A 357 -10.72 -19.59 8.57
C PHE A 357 -11.12 -20.82 9.40
N GLY A 358 -10.37 -21.15 10.46
CA GLY A 358 -10.61 -22.31 11.32
C GLY A 358 -10.03 -23.64 10.81
N TYR A 359 -9.43 -23.66 9.62
CA TYR A 359 -8.87 -24.86 8.99
C TYR A 359 -7.55 -24.57 8.26
N TYR A 360 -6.75 -25.60 7.98
CA TYR A 360 -5.52 -25.46 7.17
C TYR A 360 -5.84 -25.43 5.67
N PRO A 361 -5.01 -24.77 4.85
CA PRO A 361 -5.18 -24.76 3.41
C PRO A 361 -4.93 -26.15 2.82
N GLU A 362 -5.68 -26.53 1.79
CA GLU A 362 -5.45 -27.76 1.03
C GLU A 362 -4.13 -27.68 0.27
N SER A 363 -3.88 -26.54 -0.39
CA SER A 363 -2.62 -26.28 -1.08
C SER A 363 -2.05 -24.89 -0.87
N VAL A 364 -0.72 -24.82 -0.83
CA VAL A 364 0.09 -23.61 -0.64
C VAL A 364 0.93 -23.38 -1.89
N HIS A 365 0.67 -22.28 -2.57
CA HIS A 365 1.29 -21.90 -3.84
C HIS A 365 2.37 -20.85 -3.61
N VAL A 366 3.64 -21.21 -3.84
CA VAL A 366 4.78 -20.38 -3.44
C VAL A 366 5.94 -20.40 -4.42
N ASP A 367 6.79 -19.38 -4.33
CA ASP A 367 8.05 -19.29 -5.05
C ASP A 367 9.08 -20.35 -4.62
N LYS A 368 10.12 -20.52 -5.44
CA LYS A 368 11.23 -21.46 -5.17
C LYS A 368 11.86 -21.26 -3.80
N ILE A 369 11.98 -20.02 -3.34
CA ILE A 369 12.64 -19.71 -2.07
C ILE A 369 11.94 -20.33 -0.86
N TYR A 370 10.61 -20.43 -0.89
CA TYR A 370 9.82 -21.01 0.20
C TYR A 370 9.90 -22.54 0.29
N ARG A 371 10.35 -23.22 -0.79
CA ARG A 371 10.36 -24.68 -0.91
C ARG A 371 11.57 -25.33 -0.23
N THR A 372 11.83 -24.97 1.02
CA THR A 372 12.88 -25.60 1.86
C THR A 372 12.44 -27.00 2.31
N ARG A 373 13.40 -27.86 2.70
CA ARG A 373 13.09 -29.21 3.23
C ARG A 373 12.22 -29.13 4.48
N GLU A 374 12.55 -28.20 5.37
CA GLU A 374 11.83 -27.95 6.62
C GLU A 374 10.36 -27.57 6.36
N ASN A 375 10.10 -26.61 5.45
CA ASN A 375 8.74 -26.19 5.12
C ASN A 375 7.93 -27.32 4.48
N ARG A 376 8.55 -28.15 3.63
CA ARG A 376 7.89 -29.30 3.03
C ARG A 376 7.51 -30.35 4.06
N ASN A 377 8.41 -30.68 4.98
CA ASN A 377 8.14 -31.66 6.03
C ASN A 377 6.99 -31.17 6.92
N TRP A 378 7.05 -29.90 7.36
CA TRP A 378 6.01 -29.29 8.17
C TRP A 378 4.63 -29.25 7.49
N CYS A 379 4.59 -28.96 6.17
CA CYS A 379 3.35 -29.03 5.39
C CYS A 379 2.85 -30.48 5.24
N LYS A 380 3.75 -31.45 5.00
CA LYS A 380 3.39 -32.87 4.84
C LYS A 380 2.79 -33.45 6.11
N GLU A 381 3.34 -33.13 7.29
CA GLU A 381 2.77 -33.50 8.60
C GLU A 381 1.32 -33.04 8.79
N ARG A 382 0.94 -31.94 8.15
CA ARG A 382 -0.40 -31.32 8.25
C ARG A 382 -1.28 -31.62 7.03
N ALA A 383 -0.87 -32.54 6.17
CA ALA A 383 -1.56 -32.87 4.92
C ALA A 383 -1.80 -31.66 3.99
N ILE A 384 -0.84 -30.74 3.92
CA ILE A 384 -0.88 -29.54 3.05
C ILE A 384 0.00 -29.79 1.82
N ARG A 385 -0.57 -29.62 0.62
CA ARG A 385 0.18 -29.74 -0.64
C ARG A 385 0.92 -28.43 -0.95
N ILE A 386 2.25 -28.49 -1.08
CA ILE A 386 3.03 -27.34 -1.57
C ILE A 386 3.17 -27.40 -3.09
N SER A 387 3.02 -26.27 -3.78
CA SER A 387 3.15 -26.23 -5.24
C SER A 387 4.59 -26.40 -5.72
N GLY A 388 4.72 -26.82 -6.98
CA GLY A 388 6.00 -26.90 -7.71
C GLY A 388 6.76 -28.23 -7.54
N PRO A 389 7.81 -28.45 -8.37
CA PRO A 389 8.50 -29.73 -8.45
C PRO A 389 9.19 -30.11 -7.13
N LYS A 390 9.43 -31.42 -6.95
CA LYS A 390 10.22 -31.98 -5.83
C LYS A 390 11.63 -31.36 -5.78
N LEU A 391 12.20 -31.24 -4.58
CA LEU A 391 13.60 -30.81 -4.42
C LEU A 391 14.53 -31.87 -5.00
N GLY A 392 15.52 -31.46 -5.79
CA GLY A 392 16.52 -32.35 -6.38
C GLY A 392 16.54 -32.28 -7.90
N ARG A 393 17.24 -33.23 -8.53
CA ARG A 393 17.29 -33.35 -9.99
C ARG A 393 15.88 -33.69 -10.50
N PRO A 394 15.33 -32.95 -11.47
CA PRO A 394 14.06 -33.31 -12.07
C PRO A 394 14.12 -34.74 -12.65
N PRO A 395 13.09 -35.56 -12.47
CA PRO A 395 13.06 -36.89 -13.09
C PRO A 395 13.05 -36.75 -14.61
N LYS A 396 13.72 -37.68 -15.31
CA LYS A 396 13.81 -37.67 -16.79
C LYS A 396 12.43 -37.70 -17.46
N ASN A 397 11.49 -38.46 -16.88
CA ASN A 397 10.12 -38.58 -17.34
C ASN A 397 9.17 -38.01 -16.27
N VAL A 398 8.69 -36.79 -16.46
CA VAL A 398 7.61 -36.18 -15.65
C VAL A 398 6.28 -36.59 -16.27
N SER A 399 5.35 -37.10 -15.46
CA SER A 399 4.04 -37.55 -15.95
C SER A 399 3.24 -36.40 -16.58
N LYS A 400 2.34 -36.70 -17.51
CA LYS A 400 1.47 -35.68 -18.13
C LYS A 400 0.60 -34.98 -17.08
N GLU A 401 0.19 -35.71 -16.05
CA GLU A 401 -0.61 -35.18 -14.93
C GLU A 401 0.18 -34.20 -14.06
N GLU A 402 1.44 -34.53 -13.70
CA GLU A 402 2.31 -33.62 -12.95
C GLU A 402 2.57 -32.32 -13.73
N LYS A 403 2.71 -32.40 -15.05
CA LYS A 403 2.84 -31.21 -15.92
C LYS A 403 1.55 -30.38 -15.94
N LYS A 404 0.39 -31.01 -16.08
CA LYS A 404 -0.92 -30.33 -16.02
C LYS A 404 -1.13 -29.66 -14.66
N GLN A 405 -0.80 -30.34 -13.57
CA GLN A 405 -0.90 -29.79 -12.22
C GLN A 405 0.06 -28.61 -12.01
N ALA A 406 1.31 -28.73 -12.45
CA ALA A 406 2.28 -27.64 -12.35
C ALA A 406 1.82 -26.40 -13.15
N HIS A 407 1.28 -26.61 -14.35
CA HIS A 407 0.70 -25.53 -15.15
C HIS A 407 -0.51 -24.87 -14.46
N SER A 408 -1.43 -25.68 -13.90
CA SER A 408 -2.57 -25.17 -13.12
C SER A 408 -2.12 -24.38 -11.90
N ASP A 409 -1.10 -24.86 -11.17
CA ASP A 409 -0.53 -24.18 -10.01
C ASP A 409 0.12 -22.84 -10.39
N GLU A 410 0.78 -22.76 -11.56
CA GLU A 410 1.35 -21.52 -12.10
C GLU A 410 0.26 -20.53 -12.52
N CYS A 411 -0.78 -20.98 -13.23
CA CYS A 411 -1.94 -20.16 -13.57
C CYS A 411 -2.64 -19.60 -12.32
N PHE A 412 -2.78 -20.42 -11.27
CA PHE A 412 -3.35 -19.98 -10.00
C PHE A 412 -2.45 -18.92 -9.32
N ARG A 413 -1.12 -19.10 -9.36
CA ARG A 413 -0.17 -18.11 -8.82
C ARG A 413 -0.25 -16.78 -9.56
N ASN A 414 -0.46 -16.76 -10.88
CA ASN A 414 -0.55 -15.53 -11.67
C ASN A 414 -1.65 -14.57 -11.17
N ALA A 415 -2.65 -15.07 -10.44
CA ALA A 415 -3.67 -14.24 -9.80
C ALA A 415 -3.06 -13.19 -8.85
N ILE A 416 -2.01 -13.53 -8.09
CA ILE A 416 -1.35 -12.58 -7.17
C ILE A 416 -0.58 -11.50 -7.94
N GLU A 417 0.02 -11.84 -9.08
CA GLU A 417 0.69 -10.88 -9.95
C GLU A 417 -0.31 -9.86 -10.51
N GLY A 418 -1.51 -10.32 -10.89
CA GLY A 418 -2.62 -9.46 -11.28
C GLY A 418 -3.01 -8.47 -10.16
N LYS A 419 -3.03 -8.93 -8.90
CA LYS A 419 -3.30 -8.06 -7.74
C LYS A 419 -2.20 -7.05 -7.47
N PHE A 420 -0.93 -7.44 -7.57
CA PHE A 420 0.17 -6.49 -7.49
C PHE A 420 0.16 -5.51 -8.66
N GLY A 421 -0.18 -5.97 -9.85
CA GLY A 421 -0.38 -5.13 -11.03
C GLY A 421 -1.48 -4.08 -10.79
N GLN A 422 -2.62 -4.50 -10.24
CA GLN A 422 -3.71 -3.59 -9.85
C GLN A 422 -3.25 -2.59 -8.79
N ALA A 423 -2.62 -3.06 -7.72
CA ALA A 423 -2.11 -2.23 -6.62
C ALA A 423 -1.08 -1.19 -7.10
N LYS A 424 -0.25 -1.54 -8.09
CA LYS A 424 0.77 -0.64 -8.65
C LYS A 424 0.19 0.33 -9.68
N ARG A 425 -0.64 -0.14 -10.62
CA ARG A 425 -1.13 0.67 -11.73
C ARG A 425 -2.27 1.59 -11.34
N ARG A 426 -3.20 1.12 -10.49
CA ARG A 426 -4.41 1.88 -10.13
C ARG A 426 -4.28 2.63 -8.80
N PHE A 427 -3.45 2.12 -7.90
CA PHE A 427 -3.30 2.59 -6.53
C PHE A 427 -1.84 2.96 -6.21
N SER A 428 -1.50 3.29 -4.96
CA SER A 428 -0.22 3.92 -4.62
C SER A 428 0.97 2.97 -4.45
N LEU A 429 0.82 1.66 -4.70
CA LEU A 429 1.91 0.69 -4.48
C LEU A 429 3.11 0.86 -5.43
N ASN A 430 2.94 1.57 -6.55
CA ASN A 430 4.04 1.82 -7.50
C ASN A 430 5.00 2.92 -7.04
N LEU A 431 4.57 3.80 -6.13
CA LEU A 431 5.43 4.81 -5.53
C LEU A 431 4.81 5.31 -4.23
N VAL A 432 5.42 4.96 -3.10
CA VAL A 432 4.96 5.40 -1.77
C VAL A 432 5.51 6.79 -1.49
N ILE A 433 4.62 7.79 -1.50
CA ILE A 433 4.96 9.23 -1.39
C ILE A 433 5.17 9.67 0.07
N THR A 434 4.59 8.95 1.03
CA THR A 434 4.78 9.24 2.46
C THR A 434 6.24 9.01 2.87
N LYS A 435 6.74 9.83 3.80
CA LYS A 435 8.18 9.88 4.16
C LYS A 435 8.54 9.29 5.53
N LEU A 436 7.55 9.06 6.39
CA LEU A 436 7.78 8.49 7.72
C LEU A 436 7.48 6.99 7.67
N PRO A 437 8.23 6.15 8.40
CA PRO A 437 8.06 4.70 8.32
C PRO A 437 6.64 4.28 8.68
N GLU A 438 6.09 4.82 9.76
CA GLU A 438 4.71 4.57 10.20
C GLU A 438 3.68 4.97 9.14
N THR A 439 3.79 6.19 8.58
CA THR A 439 2.80 6.67 7.59
C THR A 439 2.93 5.98 6.23
N SER A 440 4.08 5.41 5.91
CA SER A 440 4.28 4.56 4.73
C SER A 440 3.70 3.18 4.92
N ILE A 441 3.88 2.58 6.11
CA ILE A 441 3.25 1.29 6.47
C ILE A 441 1.73 1.40 6.33
N THR A 442 1.14 2.47 6.85
CA THR A 442 -0.32 2.67 6.83
C THR A 442 -0.83 2.93 5.42
N SER A 443 -0.12 3.75 4.63
CA SER A 443 -0.45 3.94 3.21
C SER A 443 -0.47 2.61 2.44
N ILE A 444 0.54 1.75 2.63
CA ILE A 444 0.62 0.44 1.96
C ILE A 444 -0.52 -0.47 2.42
N ALA A 445 -0.83 -0.49 3.72
CA ALA A 445 -1.92 -1.30 4.24
C ALA A 445 -3.29 -0.84 3.69
N ILE A 446 -3.53 0.47 3.60
CA ILE A 446 -4.74 1.05 2.98
C ILE A 446 -4.85 0.62 1.51
N THR A 447 -3.75 0.60 0.76
CA THR A 447 -3.77 0.13 -0.63
C THR A 447 -4.35 -1.29 -0.74
N PHE A 448 -3.91 -2.22 0.11
CA PHE A 448 -4.45 -3.59 0.08
C PHE A 448 -5.90 -3.68 0.55
N LEU A 449 -6.29 -2.88 1.55
CA LEU A 449 -7.69 -2.76 1.97
C LEU A 449 -8.57 -2.29 0.80
N VAL A 450 -8.16 -1.24 0.09
CA VAL A 450 -8.92 -0.69 -1.05
C VAL A 450 -8.94 -1.64 -2.25
N VAL A 451 -7.88 -2.44 -2.47
CA VAL A 451 -7.87 -3.51 -3.47
C VAL A 451 -8.96 -4.55 -3.16
N ASN A 452 -9.11 -4.95 -1.90
CA ASN A 452 -10.11 -5.91 -1.47
C ASN A 452 -11.53 -5.32 -1.52
N LEU A 453 -11.74 -4.09 -1.04
CA LEU A 453 -13.01 -3.38 -1.15
C LEU A 453 -13.45 -3.21 -2.61
N SER A 454 -12.51 -2.88 -3.50
CA SER A 454 -12.79 -2.77 -4.95
C SER A 454 -13.12 -4.12 -5.59
N LYS A 455 -12.71 -5.24 -4.99
CA LYS A 455 -13.13 -6.58 -5.43
C LYS A 455 -14.55 -6.87 -4.95
N LEU A 456 -14.85 -6.60 -3.69
CA LEU A 456 -16.21 -6.79 -3.12
C LEU A 456 -17.26 -5.98 -3.88
N LEU A 457 -16.98 -4.72 -4.16
CA LEU A 457 -17.86 -3.89 -4.99
C LEU A 457 -18.10 -4.47 -6.39
N ARG A 458 -17.07 -5.07 -7.01
CA ARG A 458 -17.21 -5.71 -8.32
C ARG A 458 -18.08 -6.96 -8.24
N GLN A 459 -17.96 -7.76 -7.18
CA GLN A 459 -18.82 -8.92 -6.96
C GLN A 459 -20.28 -8.50 -6.81
N PHE A 460 -20.55 -7.44 -6.03
CA PHE A 460 -21.89 -6.89 -5.89
C PHE A 460 -22.45 -6.39 -7.23
N LEU A 461 -21.67 -5.62 -8.00
CA LEU A 461 -22.08 -5.15 -9.33
C LEU A 461 -22.28 -6.29 -10.33
N SER A 462 -21.46 -7.34 -10.30
CA SER A 462 -21.65 -8.50 -11.18
C SER A 462 -22.89 -9.30 -10.82
N LEU A 463 -23.21 -9.45 -9.53
CA LEU A 463 -24.45 -10.08 -9.08
C LEU A 463 -25.66 -9.27 -9.53
N PHE A 464 -25.61 -7.95 -9.34
CA PHE A 464 -26.65 -7.03 -9.81
C PHE A 464 -26.84 -7.11 -11.33
N LEU A 465 -25.75 -7.06 -12.11
CA LEU A 465 -25.82 -7.21 -13.57
C LEU A 465 -26.37 -8.59 -13.98
N SER A 466 -25.97 -9.68 -13.32
CA SER A 466 -26.46 -11.02 -13.62
C SER A 466 -27.96 -11.18 -13.35
N LEU A 467 -28.47 -10.52 -12.29
CA LEU A 467 -29.90 -10.46 -11.97
C LEU A 467 -30.67 -9.64 -13.02
N PHE A 468 -30.09 -8.53 -13.50
CA PHE A 468 -30.68 -7.71 -14.56
C PHE A 468 -30.63 -8.37 -15.94
N THR A 469 -29.59 -9.15 -16.25
CA THR A 469 -29.52 -9.90 -17.51
C THR A 469 -30.47 -11.09 -17.50
N ASN A 470 -30.61 -11.80 -16.36
CA ASN A 470 -31.57 -12.90 -16.24
C ASN A 470 -33.03 -12.41 -16.30
N ASN A 471 -33.31 -11.17 -15.89
CA ASN A 471 -34.64 -10.56 -16.02
C ASN A 471 -34.92 -9.95 -17.41
N ARG A 472 -33.93 -9.92 -18.32
CA ARG A 472 -34.07 -9.35 -19.67
C ARG A 472 -33.94 -10.38 -20.80
N THR A 473 -33.65 -11.64 -20.51
CA THR A 473 -33.63 -12.72 -21.51
C THR A 473 -34.99 -13.41 -21.61
N GLY A 474 -36.00 -12.67 -22.07
CA GLY A 474 -37.24 -13.22 -22.64
C GLY A 474 -37.30 -13.08 -24.15
N GLU A 475 -36.42 -12.28 -24.75
CA GLU A 475 -36.35 -12.04 -26.19
C GLU A 475 -34.86 -12.03 -26.58
N LEU A 476 -34.55 -12.54 -27.78
CA LEU A 476 -33.21 -12.92 -28.30
C LEU A 476 -32.80 -14.37 -28.01
N ILE A 477 -33.60 -15.30 -28.54
CA ILE A 477 -33.13 -16.62 -28.97
C ILE A 477 -32.77 -16.51 -30.46
N GLU A 478 -31.47 -16.54 -30.76
CA GLU A 478 -30.86 -17.31 -31.87
C GLU A 478 -29.31 -17.21 -31.78
N PRO A 479 -28.56 -18.34 -31.78
CA PRO A 479 -27.11 -18.35 -31.49
C PRO A 479 -26.25 -18.25 -32.77
N PRO A 480 -24.94 -17.93 -32.61
CA PRO A 480 -23.98 -18.96 -32.99
C PRO A 480 -22.86 -19.16 -31.97
N PHE A 481 -22.64 -20.44 -31.65
CA PHE A 481 -21.39 -21.08 -31.23
C PHE A 481 -20.55 -20.40 -30.13
N ILE A 482 -20.66 -20.92 -28.90
CA ILE A 482 -19.53 -21.35 -28.04
C ILE A 482 -20.10 -22.38 -27.05
N ASN A 483 -19.62 -23.63 -27.13
CA ASN A 483 -19.94 -24.69 -26.18
C ASN A 483 -19.37 -24.38 -24.80
N PHE A 484 -20.24 -24.12 -23.83
CA PHE A 484 -19.96 -24.32 -22.41
C PHE A 484 -20.98 -25.32 -21.86
N ASP A 485 -20.56 -26.57 -21.73
CA ASP A 485 -21.28 -27.56 -20.94
C ASP A 485 -21.13 -27.20 -19.46
N TYR A 486 -22.21 -26.67 -18.88
CA TYR A 486 -22.53 -26.91 -17.47
C TYR A 486 -24.02 -27.22 -17.39
N THR A 487 -24.30 -28.44 -16.95
CA THR A 487 -25.61 -29.03 -16.67
C THR A 487 -26.50 -28.09 -15.86
N LEU A 488 -27.65 -27.74 -16.44
CA LEU A 488 -28.78 -27.11 -15.77
C LEU A 488 -29.24 -27.96 -14.57
N ASN A 489 -29.56 -27.29 -13.46
CA ASN A 489 -30.69 -27.69 -12.63
C ASN A 489 -31.34 -26.46 -11.97
N ASN A 490 -32.44 -26.04 -12.59
CA ASN A 490 -33.68 -25.49 -12.06
C ASN A 490 -33.64 -24.60 -10.80
N PHE A 491 -33.72 -23.29 -11.01
CA PHE A 491 -34.31 -22.33 -10.07
C PHE A 491 -35.66 -21.86 -10.63
N TYR A 492 -36.76 -22.43 -10.13
CA TYR A 492 -38.08 -21.81 -10.19
C TYR A 492 -38.50 -21.41 -8.77
N VAL A 493 -39.24 -20.30 -8.70
CA VAL A 493 -39.99 -19.74 -7.57
C VAL A 493 -39.23 -18.76 -6.66
N LEU A 494 -39.13 -17.51 -7.10
CA LEU A 494 -39.08 -16.32 -6.25
C LEU A 494 -40.52 -15.85 -5.99
N LYS A 495 -40.95 -15.78 -4.72
CA LYS A 495 -42.17 -15.05 -4.31
C LYS A 495 -41.77 -13.61 -3.99
N LEU A 496 -42.37 -12.69 -4.74
CA LEU A 496 -42.22 -11.23 -4.65
C LEU A 496 -42.83 -10.68 -3.34
N ILE A 497 -42.21 -9.62 -2.84
CA ILE A 497 -42.67 -8.74 -1.77
C ILE A 497 -43.89 -7.93 -2.26
N ASP A 498 -44.87 -7.75 -1.37
CA ASP A 498 -46.18 -7.13 -1.61
C ASP A 498 -46.11 -5.72 -2.22
N LEU A 499 -46.92 -5.52 -3.27
CA LEU A 499 -47.18 -4.26 -4.00
C LEU A 499 -48.51 -3.64 -3.53
N SER A 500 -48.61 -3.18 -2.28
CA SER A 500 -49.85 -2.56 -1.78
C SER A 500 -49.75 -1.13 -1.27
N GLU A 501 -48.62 -0.44 -1.46
CA GLU A 501 -48.50 0.97 -1.06
C GLU A 501 -47.83 1.81 -2.16
N ASN A 502 -48.63 2.24 -3.14
CA ASN A 502 -48.45 3.53 -3.80
C ASN A 502 -49.75 3.91 -4.52
N SER A 503 -50.58 4.66 -3.81
CA SER A 503 -51.79 5.31 -4.31
C SER A 503 -51.41 6.46 -5.26
N TRP A 504 -51.36 6.20 -6.56
CA TRP A 504 -51.49 7.23 -7.59
C TRP A 504 -52.92 7.20 -8.14
N SER A 505 -53.82 7.93 -7.47
CA SER A 505 -55.08 8.36 -8.07
C SER A 505 -55.63 9.54 -7.29
N LYS A 506 -55.53 10.74 -7.91
CA LYS A 506 -56.35 11.96 -7.80
C LYS A 506 -55.44 13.17 -8.01
N VAL A 507 -55.69 14.16 -8.87
CA VAL A 507 -56.72 14.49 -9.86
C VAL A 507 -56.15 15.72 -10.60
N ALA A 508 -56.47 15.82 -11.90
CA ALA A 508 -56.45 17.01 -12.78
C ALA A 508 -55.10 17.67 -13.11
#